data_AF-A0A285H759-F1
#
_entry.id   AF-A0A285H759-F1
#
_cell.length_a   1.000
_cell.length_b   1.000
_cell.length_c   1.000
_cell.angle_alpha   90.00
_cell.angle_beta   90.00
_cell.angle_gamma   90.00
#
_symmetry.space_group_name_H-M   'P 1'
#
loop_
_entity.id
_entity.type
_entity.pdbx_description
1 polymer ?
#
loop_
_entity_poly.entity_id
_entity_poly.type
_entity_poly.pdbx_seq_one_letter_code
_entity_poly.pdbx_strand_id
1 'polypeptide(L)'
;MTTVAAPARISWKSTLAAAGLGAVGGLILNTAIAWGARTLADIPSEFQQLTLPVYGFLTVLGALIGAIGWRLIVNRSRNAGRLLTWLVPVVLVLSMIPNVLLLVSKAQPGTTTAGVVALMLMHIAVAVAAVPAYRRLMPPRS
;
A
#
# COMPACT_ATOMS: atom_id res chain seq x y z
N MET A 1 36.45 23.04 16.24
CA MET A 1 35.55 21.88 16.42
C MET A 1 34.22 22.21 15.76
N THR A 2 33.93 21.65 14.58
CA THR A 2 32.62 21.80 13.93
C THR A 2 31.71 20.68 14.43
N THR A 3 30.73 21.03 15.26
CA THR A 3 29.63 20.13 15.64
C THR A 3 28.77 19.90 14.41
N VAL A 4 28.96 18.75 13.74
CA VAL A 4 28.04 18.30 12.70
C VAL A 4 26.70 18.04 13.37
N ALA A 5 25.72 18.91 13.12
CA ALA A 5 24.37 18.74 13.65
C ALA A 5 23.83 17.36 13.25
N ALA A 6 23.34 16.59 14.21
CA ALA A 6 22.75 15.29 13.94
C ALA A 6 21.55 15.45 12.98
N PRO A 7 21.43 14.61 11.95
CA PRO A 7 20.37 14.76 10.95
C PRO A 7 18.99 14.69 11.61
N ALA A 8 18.14 15.68 11.32
CA ALA A 8 16.80 15.80 11.90
C ALA A 8 15.98 14.53 11.64
N ARG A 9 15.36 13.97 12.70
CA ARG A 9 14.49 12.79 12.64
C ARG A 9 13.17 13.13 11.95
N ILE A 10 12.64 12.17 11.20
CA ILE A 10 11.35 12.35 10.50
C ILE A 10 10.21 12.47 11.51
N SER A 11 9.41 13.53 11.38
CA SER A 11 8.31 13.83 12.30
C SER A 11 7.10 12.95 12.06
N TRP A 12 6.27 12.79 13.10
CA TRP A 12 4.98 12.12 12.96
C TRP A 12 4.02 12.87 12.04
N LYS A 13 4.10 14.20 11.99
CA LYS A 13 3.28 15.03 11.09
C LYS A 13 3.53 14.68 9.62
N SER A 14 4.80 14.56 9.19
CA SER A 14 5.10 14.17 7.81
C SER A 14 4.73 12.72 7.51
N THR A 15 4.83 11.84 8.51
CA THR A 15 4.42 10.43 8.38
C THR A 15 2.91 10.31 8.16
N LEU A 16 2.11 11.02 8.96
CA LEU A 16 0.66 11.05 8.83
C LEU A 16 0.23 11.72 7.52
N ALA A 17 0.88 12.81 7.11
CA ALA A 17 0.62 13.45 5.83
C ALA A 17 0.90 12.50 4.65
N ALA A 18 2.00 11.73 4.72
CA ALA A 18 2.36 10.78 3.67
C ALA A 18 1.41 9.57 3.64
N ALA A 19 1.00 9.07 4.81
CA ALA A 19 -0.04 8.05 4.92
C ALA A 19 -1.38 8.54 4.34
N GLY A 20 -1.78 9.76 4.68
CA GLY A 20 -3.01 10.37 4.17
C GLY A 20 -3.01 10.52 2.65
N LEU A 21 -1.94 11.06 2.07
CA LEU A 21 -1.79 11.17 0.61
C LEU A 21 -1.81 9.79 -0.06
N GLY A 22 -1.08 8.81 0.49
CA GLY A 22 -1.09 7.44 -0.01
C GLY A 22 -2.47 6.79 0.07
N ALA A 23 -3.21 7.01 1.17
CA ALA A 23 -4.55 6.48 1.36
C ALA A 23 -5.56 7.09 0.39
N VAL A 24 -5.54 8.41 0.20
CA VAL A 24 -6.43 9.10 -0.75
C VAL A 24 -6.14 8.65 -2.18
N GLY A 25 -4.86 8.64 -2.58
CA GLY A 25 -4.47 8.17 -3.92
C GLY A 25 -4.83 6.69 -4.13
N GLY A 26 -4.58 5.84 -3.13
CA GLY A 26 -4.94 4.42 -3.15
C GLY A 26 -6.46 4.21 -3.23
N LEU A 27 -7.25 4.99 -2.49
CA LEU A 27 -8.73 4.93 -2.53
C LEU A 27 -9.28 5.28 -3.91
N ILE A 28 -8.74 6.32 -4.55
CA ILE A 28 -9.14 6.73 -5.90
C ILE A 28 -8.86 5.59 -6.89
N LEU A 29 -7.63 5.05 -6.87
CA LEU A 29 -7.24 3.97 -7.77
C LEU A 29 -8.02 2.68 -7.49
N ASN A 30 -8.21 2.31 -6.23
CA ASN A 30 -8.97 1.12 -5.85
C ASN A 30 -10.44 1.25 -6.22
N THR A 31 -11.02 2.45 -6.13
CA THR A 31 -12.38 2.69 -6.59
C THR A 31 -12.49 2.52 -8.11
N ALA A 32 -11.52 3.02 -8.88
CA ALA A 32 -11.48 2.82 -10.33
C ALA A 32 -11.30 1.33 -10.70
N ILE A 33 -10.44 0.60 -9.99
CA ILE A 33 -10.24 -0.84 -10.18
C ILE A 33 -11.51 -1.62 -9.81
N ALA A 34 -12.13 -1.32 -8.66
CA ALA A 34 -13.36 -1.98 -8.23
C ALA A 34 -14.48 -1.77 -9.25
N TRP A 35 -14.65 -0.52 -9.70
CA TRP A 35 -15.63 -0.17 -10.73
C TRP A 35 -15.35 -0.92 -12.05
N GLY A 36 -14.12 -0.86 -12.57
CA GLY A 36 -13.74 -1.55 -13.80
C GLY A 36 -13.88 -3.07 -13.71
N ALA A 37 -13.53 -3.66 -12.56
CA ALA A 37 -13.63 -5.09 -12.35
C ALA A 37 -15.11 -5.54 -12.28
N ARG A 38 -15.99 -4.74 -11.67
CA ARG A 38 -17.44 -5.00 -11.64
C ARG A 38 -18.07 -4.86 -13.03
N THR A 39 -17.67 -3.84 -13.82
CA THR A 39 -18.29 -3.58 -15.13
C THR A 39 -17.76 -4.49 -16.23
N LEU A 40 -16.47 -4.85 -16.21
CA LEU A 40 -15.83 -5.62 -17.30
C LEU A 40 -15.83 -7.13 -17.06
N ALA A 41 -15.85 -7.57 -15.80
CA ALA A 41 -15.71 -8.98 -15.43
C ALA A 41 -16.91 -9.54 -14.66
N ASP A 42 -18.02 -8.79 -14.62
CA ASP A 42 -19.31 -9.17 -13.99
C ASP A 42 -19.14 -9.81 -12.60
N ILE A 43 -18.26 -9.21 -11.79
CA ILE A 43 -17.91 -9.79 -10.49
C ILE A 43 -19.13 -9.70 -9.56
N PRO A 44 -19.52 -10.81 -8.92
CA PRO A 44 -20.69 -10.85 -8.08
C PRO A 44 -20.64 -9.85 -6.92
N SER A 45 -21.82 -9.34 -6.53
CA SER A 45 -21.92 -8.30 -5.51
C SER A 45 -21.58 -8.79 -4.10
N GLU A 46 -21.76 -10.09 -3.86
CA GLU A 46 -21.40 -10.81 -2.64
C GLU A 46 -19.88 -10.89 -2.41
N PHE A 47 -19.06 -10.59 -3.42
CA PHE A 47 -17.61 -10.47 -3.25
C PHE A 47 -17.29 -9.19 -2.48
N GLN A 48 -17.31 -9.32 -1.15
CA GLN A 48 -17.19 -8.23 -0.17
C GLN A 48 -15.88 -7.44 -0.34
N GLN A 49 -14.85 -8.06 -0.90
CA GLN A 49 -13.50 -7.53 -0.95
C GLN A 49 -13.39 -6.35 -1.91
N LEU A 50 -14.32 -6.26 -2.86
CA LEU A 50 -14.47 -5.13 -3.78
C LEU A 50 -15.43 -4.05 -3.26
N THR A 51 -15.92 -4.16 -2.03
CA THR A 51 -16.80 -3.14 -1.44
C THR A 51 -16.00 -2.04 -0.76
N LEU A 52 -16.47 -0.80 -0.88
CA LEU A 52 -15.82 0.39 -0.33
C LEU A 52 -15.49 0.29 1.17
N PRO A 53 -16.36 -0.24 2.04
CA PRO A 53 -16.01 -0.39 3.45
C PRO A 53 -14.80 -1.30 3.66
N VAL A 54 -14.67 -2.38 2.88
CA VAL A 54 -13.60 -3.38 3.04
C VAL A 54 -12.29 -2.87 2.44
N TYR A 55 -12.28 -2.57 1.12
CA TYR A 55 -11.03 -2.11 0.49
C TYR A 55 -10.60 -0.75 1.04
N GLY A 56 -11.54 0.12 1.42
CA GLY A 56 -11.22 1.44 1.95
C GLY A 56 -10.52 1.36 3.29
N PHE A 57 -11.05 0.54 4.22
CA PHE A 57 -10.40 0.30 5.50
C PHE A 57 -9.00 -0.30 5.33
N LEU A 58 -8.86 -1.34 4.49
CA LEU A 58 -7.58 -2.00 4.23
C LEU A 58 -6.56 -1.06 3.56
N THR A 59 -7.02 -0.16 2.68
CA THR A 59 -6.17 0.84 2.03
C THR A 59 -5.60 1.82 3.04
N VAL A 60 -6.45 2.36 3.92
CA VAL A 60 -6.01 3.29 4.98
C VAL A 60 -5.05 2.59 5.93
N LEU A 61 -5.38 1.38 6.37
CA LEU A 61 -4.54 0.59 7.28
C LEU A 61 -3.18 0.27 6.64
N GLY A 62 -3.17 -0.19 5.39
CA GLY A 62 -1.95 -0.47 4.64
C GLY A 62 -1.08 0.78 4.45
N ALA A 63 -1.69 1.93 4.13
CA ALA A 63 -0.98 3.19 3.98
C ALA A 63 -0.40 3.69 5.32
N LEU A 64 -1.06 3.44 6.45
CA LEU A 64 -0.52 3.77 7.78
C LEU A 64 0.67 2.87 8.14
N ILE A 65 0.51 1.55 8.00
CA ILE A 65 1.57 0.57 8.28
C ILE A 65 2.79 0.85 7.40
N GLY A 66 2.58 1.10 6.11
CA GLY A 66 3.64 1.45 5.16
C GLY A 66 4.41 2.71 5.55
N ALA A 67 3.69 3.78 5.94
CA ALA A 67 4.32 5.02 6.38
C ALA A 67 5.12 4.84 7.67
N ILE A 68 4.59 4.09 8.65
CA ILE A 68 5.29 3.77 9.90
C ILE A 68 6.54 2.94 9.61
N GLY A 69 6.43 1.90 8.78
CA GLY A 69 7.57 1.08 8.37
C GLY A 69 8.66 1.91 7.70
N TRP A 70 8.28 2.79 6.77
CA TRP A 70 9.22 3.69 6.10
C TRP A 70 9.89 4.66 7.08
N ARG A 71 9.15 5.19 8.06
CA ARG A 71 9.70 6.06 9.10
C ARG A 71 10.79 5.34 9.90
N LEU A 72 10.55 4.09 10.28
CA LEU A 72 11.52 3.29 11.02
C LEU A 72 12.78 3.02 10.19
N ILE A 73 12.61 2.70 8.90
CA ILE A 73 13.70 2.46 7.95
C ILE A 73 14.56 3.71 7.76
N VAL A 74 13.97 4.85 7.42
CA VAL A 74 14.72 6.10 7.17
C VAL A 74 15.45 6.59 8.42
N ASN A 75 14.88 6.33 9.60
CA ASN A 75 15.51 6.72 10.86
C ASN A 75 16.63 5.77 11.32
N ARG A 76 16.70 4.53 10.81
CA ARG A 76 17.66 3.52 11.29
C ARG A 76 18.68 3.06 10.24
N SER A 77 18.35 3.16 8.95
CA SER A 77 19.22 2.72 7.86
C SER A 77 20.07 3.86 7.32
N ARG A 78 21.36 3.59 7.08
CA ARG A 78 22.28 4.49 6.37
C ARG A 78 22.02 4.53 4.86
N ASN A 79 21.43 3.47 4.29
CA ASN A 79 21.16 3.32 2.85
C ASN A 79 19.66 3.09 2.59
N ALA A 80 18.81 4.02 3.06
CA ALA A 80 17.36 3.84 3.01
C ALA A 80 16.81 3.72 1.57
N GLY A 81 17.42 4.41 0.60
CA GLY A 81 16.99 4.38 -0.80
C GLY A 81 17.09 3.00 -1.45
N ARG A 82 18.22 2.30 -1.28
CA ARG A 82 18.44 0.94 -1.80
C ARG A 82 17.60 -0.09 -1.04
N LEU A 83 17.31 0.14 0.24
CA LEU A 83 16.43 -0.75 0.99
C LEU A 83 14.98 -0.65 0.48
N LEU A 84 14.51 0.55 0.12
CA LEU A 84 13.17 0.73 -0.44
C LEU A 84 12.97 -0.03 -1.76
N THR A 85 13.96 -0.03 -2.65
CA THR A 85 13.87 -0.72 -3.95
C THR A 85 13.72 -2.23 -3.81
N TRP A 86 14.16 -2.81 -2.69
CA TRP A 86 13.97 -4.23 -2.38
C TRP A 86 12.75 -4.49 -1.52
N LEU A 87 12.50 -3.67 -0.50
CA LEU A 87 11.37 -3.87 0.40
C LEU A 87 10.02 -3.70 -0.27
N VAL A 88 9.87 -2.73 -1.17
CA VAL A 88 8.60 -2.50 -1.86
C VAL A 88 8.18 -3.75 -2.66
N PRO A 89 8.99 -4.31 -3.58
CA PRO A 89 8.58 -5.51 -4.29
C PRO A 89 8.43 -6.73 -3.37
N VAL A 90 9.27 -6.89 -2.34
CA VAL A 90 9.13 -8.00 -1.38
C VAL A 90 7.81 -7.92 -0.63
N VAL A 91 7.47 -6.77 -0.05
CA VAL A 91 6.21 -6.57 0.67
C VAL A 91 5.02 -6.71 -0.27
N LEU A 92 5.12 -6.22 -1.50
CA LEU A 92 4.10 -6.40 -2.52
C LEU A 92 3.85 -7.89 -2.79
N VAL A 93 4.90 -8.67 -3.06
CA VAL A 93 4.79 -10.13 -3.26
C VAL A 93 4.22 -10.82 -2.03
N LEU A 94 4.67 -10.48 -0.83
CA LEU A 94 4.14 -11.06 0.41
C LEU A 94 2.66 -10.73 0.60
N SER A 95 2.22 -9.52 0.25
CA SER A 95 0.81 -9.13 0.28
C SER A 95 -0.05 -9.82 -0.80
N MET A 96 0.57 -10.53 -1.75
CA MET A 96 -0.17 -11.36 -2.71
C MET A 96 -0.57 -12.71 -2.10
N ILE A 97 0.12 -13.18 -1.06
CA ILE A 97 -0.13 -14.48 -0.44
C ILE A 97 -1.59 -14.61 0.03
N PRO A 98 -2.19 -13.63 0.75
CA PRO A 98 -3.60 -13.68 1.12
C PRO A 98 -4.55 -13.80 -0.08
N ASN A 99 -4.23 -13.14 -1.21
CA ASN A 99 -5.06 -13.18 -2.42
C ASN A 99 -5.04 -14.57 -3.06
N VAL A 100 -3.86 -15.20 -3.14
CA VAL A 100 -3.71 -16.57 -3.65
C VAL A 100 -4.37 -17.58 -2.72
N LEU A 101 -4.22 -17.42 -1.40
CA LEU A 101 -4.90 -18.27 -0.42
C LEU A 101 -6.42 -18.14 -0.53
N LEU A 102 -6.94 -16.93 -0.76
CA LEU A 102 -8.37 -16.71 -0.98
C LEU A 102 -8.85 -17.42 -2.25
N LEU A 103 -8.06 -17.39 -3.34
CA LEU A 103 -8.37 -18.10 -4.59
C LEU A 103 -8.43 -19.62 -4.40
N VAL A 104 -7.45 -20.19 -3.69
CA VAL A 104 -7.34 -21.64 -3.48
C VAL A 104 -8.39 -22.15 -2.50
N SER A 105 -8.59 -21.43 -1.38
CA SER A 105 -9.55 -21.82 -0.35
C SER A 105 -11.01 -21.60 -0.77
N LYS A 106 -11.26 -20.66 -1.69
CA LYS A 106 -12.61 -20.16 -2.01
C LYS A 106 -13.41 -19.82 -0.75
N ALA A 107 -12.73 -19.34 0.29
CA ALA A 107 -13.31 -19.07 1.61
C ALA A 107 -14.39 -17.97 1.59
N GLN A 108 -14.54 -17.27 0.47
CA GLN A 108 -15.48 -16.18 0.28
C GLN A 108 -16.49 -16.47 -0.84
N PRO A 109 -17.79 -16.20 -0.62
CA PRO A 109 -18.79 -16.21 -1.67
C PRO A 109 -18.40 -15.26 -2.83
N GLY A 110 -18.70 -15.64 -4.06
CA GLY A 110 -18.37 -14.84 -5.24
C GLY A 110 -16.88 -14.77 -5.59
N THR A 111 -16.03 -15.64 -5.01
CA THR A 111 -14.60 -15.70 -5.37
C THR A 111 -14.44 -16.14 -6.83
N THR A 112 -13.92 -15.23 -7.66
CA THR A 112 -13.55 -15.48 -9.05
C THR A 112 -12.08 -15.17 -9.28
N THR A 113 -11.47 -15.79 -10.29
CA THR A 113 -10.09 -15.47 -10.69
C THR A 113 -9.95 -13.99 -11.03
N ALA A 114 -10.94 -13.41 -11.73
CA ALA A 114 -10.96 -11.98 -12.05
C ALA A 114 -11.02 -11.10 -10.79
N GLY A 115 -11.82 -11.48 -9.78
CA GLY A 115 -11.88 -10.76 -8.51
C GLY A 115 -10.55 -10.79 -7.74
N VAL A 116 -9.86 -11.93 -7.74
CA VAL A 116 -8.53 -12.04 -7.13
C VAL A 116 -7.50 -11.20 -7.87
N VAL A 117 -7.52 -11.22 -9.21
CA VAL A 117 -6.65 -10.34 -10.02
C VAL A 117 -6.93 -8.87 -9.71
N ALA A 118 -8.21 -8.47 -9.58
CA ALA A 118 -8.56 -7.10 -9.19
C ALA A 118 -7.98 -6.74 -7.81
N LEU A 119 -8.01 -7.65 -6.83
CA LEU A 119 -7.38 -7.43 -5.53
C LEU A 119 -5.86 -7.30 -5.61
N MET A 120 -5.20 -8.12 -6.44
CA MET A 120 -3.77 -7.99 -6.67
C MET A 120 -3.43 -6.63 -7.27
N LEU A 121 -4.22 -6.16 -8.25
CA LEU A 121 -4.07 -4.82 -8.84
C LEU A 121 -4.27 -3.71 -7.80
N MET A 122 -5.21 -3.86 -6.87
CA MET A 122 -5.40 -2.88 -5.79
C MET A 122 -4.16 -2.72 -4.91
N HIS A 123 -3.44 -3.80 -4.60
CA HIS A 123 -2.20 -3.71 -3.84
C HIS A 123 -1.12 -2.94 -4.59
N ILE A 124 -1.00 -3.18 -5.89
CA ILE A 124 -0.07 -2.44 -6.76
C ILE A 124 -0.46 -0.96 -6.79
N ALA A 125 -1.74 -0.65 -6.95
CA ALA A 125 -2.26 0.71 -6.95
C ALA A 125 -1.93 1.46 -5.65
N VAL A 126 -2.15 0.84 -4.49
CA VAL A 126 -1.79 1.42 -3.19
C VAL A 126 -0.29 1.65 -3.10
N ALA A 127 0.54 0.70 -3.53
CA ALA A 127 2.00 0.87 -3.52
C ALA A 127 2.44 2.02 -4.43
N VAL A 128 1.89 2.14 -5.64
CA VAL A 128 2.19 3.21 -6.60
C VAL A 128 1.75 4.57 -6.08
N ALA A 129 0.63 4.67 -5.35
CA ALA A 129 0.20 5.93 -4.73
C ALA A 129 1.04 6.30 -3.50
N ALA A 130 1.30 5.33 -2.62
CA ALA A 130 1.90 5.58 -1.32
C ALA A 130 3.43 5.76 -1.38
N VAL A 131 4.14 4.98 -2.19
CA VAL A 131 5.62 5.02 -2.23
C VAL A 131 6.17 6.38 -2.66
N PRO A 132 5.65 7.06 -3.71
CA PRO A 132 6.08 8.40 -4.06
C PRO A 132 5.79 9.43 -2.95
N ALA A 133 4.62 9.33 -2.30
CA ALA A 133 4.27 10.19 -1.17
C ALA A 133 5.27 10.03 -0.02
N TYR A 134 5.62 8.78 0.31
CA TYR A 134 6.64 8.48 1.31
C TYR A 134 8.01 9.03 0.92
N ARG A 135 8.46 8.84 -0.32
CA ARG A 135 9.77 9.35 -0.77
C ARG A 135 9.84 10.88 -0.76
N ARG A 136 8.74 11.56 -1.08
CA ARG A 136 8.68 13.02 -1.14
C ARG A 136 8.62 13.68 0.24
N LEU A 137 7.81 13.14 1.15
CA LEU A 137 7.61 13.71 2.49
C LEU A 137 8.58 13.14 3.53
N MET A 138 9.22 12.02 3.22
CA MET A 138 10.15 11.32 4.09
C MET A 138 11.39 10.89 3.28
N PRO A 139 12.22 11.85 2.82
CA PRO A 139 13.31 11.57 1.89
C PRO A 139 14.34 10.60 2.50
N PRO A 140 14.81 9.60 1.73
CA PRO A 140 15.83 8.67 2.18
C PRO A 140 17.15 9.40 2.42
N ARG A 141 17.82 9.09 3.53
CA ARG A 141 19.20 9.53 3.77
C ARG A 141 20.13 8.71 2.88
N SER A 142 21.03 9.39 2.18
CA SER A 142 22.10 8.83 1.32
C SER A 142 23.43 8.90 2.02
#